data_AF-A0A3A5WP51-F1
#
_entry.id   AF-A0A3A5WP51-F1
#
_cell.length_a   1.000
_cell.length_b   1.000
_cell.length_c   1.000
_cell.angle_alpha   90.00
_cell.angle_beta   90.00
_cell.angle_gamma   90.00
#
_symmetry.space_group_name_H-M   'P 1'
#
loop_
_entity.id
_entity.type
_entity.pdbx_description
1 polymer ?
#
loop_
_entity_poly.entity_id
_entity_poly.type
_entity_poly.pdbx_seq_one_letter_code
_entity_poly.pdbx_strand_id
1 'polypeptide(L)'
;MQCLADVSGRRIAHNQHILASSNVHAGVDDHFPTSLQVFCNFFIGKFFKRSFIVNFWKFQGCRFDISWRSNALEFRNCLLNFVVFIHGLRVLLLRASLGHDKTSTLCILKVWQDFPLWLLTNRRKFSDASVHDPWDVGGTMSTYDEFIVAVKDIHRLQALQGHLGWDRETIMPEKGAAARADMLSWLAKEAHGRLVSPQLGRMIDDLATLDTLDEDQQANVREMRRAHDKAVKLPEQFVADYARSKSEAMMAWQKARADSEFSAFEPHLEKLISMTKEKIAYLEVEGTPYDALLDEFEVGMTVADYDPLFEGLRQRLVPLLDKIMAAKASNPDPEWPEHLQFPIEDQTAFCTKVSEAMGFDFQAGRMDASTHPFSAGLWPGDTRFTTRYDLSEPFSCLYGVMHETGHALYEQGLASEHAYTPRGAAVSLGVHESQSRFWENQIGRTPAFWKAALPWFTEHFPDAPSWDAETLNRIANNVSTGFVRVEADEVTYNLHVMLRYEIEKQLFNGDLAVKDLPSAWNSMFKSWFGVDVPNDRLGCLQDIHWSMGAFGYFPTYTLGNLYAAQLLESMADELGDIDQIVESGDWSSLLQWLGPKIHLQGSKMTPAELIESATGSAPSPEPFLR
;
A
#
# COMPACT_ATOMS: atom_id res chain seq x y z
N MET A 1 -9.04 56.21 -34.95
CA MET A 1 -8.31 57.23 -34.18
C MET A 1 -8.10 56.63 -32.80
N GLN A 2 -6.95 56.00 -32.53
CA GLN A 2 -5.76 56.64 -31.94
C GLN A 2 -6.13 57.33 -30.63
N CYS A 3 -5.53 57.11 -29.46
CA CYS A 3 -4.26 56.51 -29.00
C CYS A 3 -4.26 56.91 -27.49
N LEU A 4 -3.82 56.18 -26.45
CA LEU A 4 -2.53 55.55 -26.11
C LEU A 4 -2.73 55.05 -24.65
N ALA A 5 -2.41 53.79 -24.30
CA ALA A 5 -1.12 53.32 -23.73
C ALA A 5 -1.13 53.30 -22.19
N ASP A 6 -0.54 52.37 -21.44
CA ASP A 6 0.18 51.08 -21.59
C ASP A 6 0.61 50.74 -20.13
N VAL A 7 0.74 49.52 -19.60
CA VAL A 7 1.84 48.53 -19.73
C VAL A 7 1.41 47.40 -18.74
N SER A 8 1.00 46.18 -19.13
CA SER A 8 1.76 44.97 -19.55
C SER A 8 2.75 44.42 -18.49
N GLY A 9 2.92 43.14 -18.17
CA GLY A 9 2.37 41.88 -18.67
C GLY A 9 3.32 40.69 -18.35
N ARG A 10 2.71 39.51 -18.12
CA ARG A 10 3.17 38.12 -18.43
C ARG A 10 4.39 37.51 -17.69
N ARG A 11 4.27 36.22 -17.31
CA ARG A 11 4.62 35.07 -18.18
C ARG A 11 4.28 33.69 -17.60
N ILE A 12 3.82 32.83 -18.50
CA ILE A 12 3.80 31.36 -18.47
C ILE A 12 4.84 30.87 -19.50
N ALA A 13 5.42 29.68 -19.24
CA ALA A 13 6.18 28.76 -20.10
C ALA A 13 7.67 29.05 -20.41
N HIS A 14 8.55 28.15 -19.95
CA HIS A 14 9.35 27.22 -20.78
C HIS A 14 10.34 26.40 -19.91
N ASN A 15 10.49 25.11 -20.19
CA ASN A 15 11.76 24.39 -19.99
C ASN A 15 11.88 23.23 -20.99
N GLN A 16 12.66 23.44 -22.04
CA GLN A 16 13.30 22.41 -22.86
C GLN A 16 14.75 22.82 -23.15
N HIS A 17 15.61 21.80 -23.20
CA HIS A 17 17.08 21.75 -23.17
C HIS A 17 17.87 22.66 -24.12
N ILE A 18 19.06 23.11 -23.66
CA ILE A 18 20.27 23.27 -24.48
C ILE A 18 21.53 22.92 -23.63
N LEU A 19 22.33 21.95 -24.09
CA LEU A 19 23.78 21.90 -23.88
C LEU A 19 24.43 21.97 -25.27
N ALA A 20 25.22 23.02 -25.50
CA ALA A 20 25.93 23.25 -26.75
C ALA A 20 27.45 23.05 -26.57
N SER A 21 28.03 22.45 -27.60
CA SER A 21 29.43 22.19 -27.91
C SER A 21 30.32 23.43 -28.02
N SER A 22 31.62 23.27 -27.76
CA SER A 22 32.70 24.12 -28.28
C SER A 22 33.89 23.26 -28.74
N ASN A 23 34.48 23.66 -29.86
CA ASN A 23 35.44 22.91 -30.69
C ASN A 23 36.80 23.65 -30.79
N VAL A 24 37.89 22.87 -30.86
CA VAL A 24 39.16 23.05 -31.62
C VAL A 24 40.23 24.08 -31.17
N HIS A 25 41.44 23.59 -30.83
CA HIS A 25 42.67 23.77 -31.64
C HIS A 25 43.81 22.82 -31.21
N ALA A 26 44.76 22.64 -32.13
CA ALA A 26 45.64 21.48 -32.30
C ALA A 26 47.11 21.75 -31.91
N GLY A 27 47.89 20.67 -31.74
CA GLY A 27 49.35 20.70 -31.64
C GLY A 27 49.92 19.27 -31.65
N VAL A 28 50.92 19.05 -32.51
CA VAL A 28 51.43 17.77 -33.03
C VAL A 28 52.89 17.58 -32.58
N ASP A 29 53.30 16.35 -32.24
CA ASP A 29 54.55 15.66 -32.66
C ASP A 29 55.11 14.62 -31.66
N ASP A 30 55.18 13.37 -32.16
CA ASP A 30 56.25 12.37 -32.12
C ASP A 30 57.09 12.05 -30.86
N HIS A 31 56.97 10.81 -30.37
CA HIS A 31 58.01 9.74 -30.44
C HIS A 31 57.70 8.52 -29.54
N PHE A 32 57.73 7.31 -30.12
CA PHE A 32 57.91 6.01 -29.44
C PHE A 32 59.42 5.74 -29.20
N PRO A 33 59.91 4.73 -28.41
CA PRO A 33 59.23 3.71 -27.57
C PRO A 33 59.87 3.52 -26.15
N THR A 34 59.45 2.44 -25.46
CA THR A 34 60.12 1.60 -24.41
C THR A 34 59.65 1.65 -22.94
N SER A 35 59.18 0.48 -22.48
CA SER A 35 59.29 -0.17 -21.14
C SER A 35 58.66 0.45 -19.87
N LEU A 36 57.56 -0.16 -19.43
CA LEU A 36 57.46 -1.00 -18.22
C LEU A 36 58.06 -0.47 -16.89
N GLN A 37 57.46 0.52 -16.22
CA GLN A 37 57.32 0.55 -14.74
C GLN A 37 56.52 1.78 -14.28
N VAL A 38 55.99 1.70 -13.05
CA VAL A 38 55.28 2.72 -12.24
C VAL A 38 53.74 2.70 -12.31
N PHE A 39 53.10 1.95 -11.40
CA PHE A 39 52.28 2.51 -10.29
C PHE A 39 51.71 1.36 -9.41
N CYS A 40 52.57 0.77 -8.57
CA CYS A 40 52.16 0.17 -7.30
C CYS A 40 52.36 1.23 -6.24
N ASN A 41 51.27 1.83 -5.76
CA ASN A 41 51.09 2.42 -4.42
C ASN A 41 49.85 3.31 -4.47
N PHE A 42 48.71 2.82 -3.99
CA PHE A 42 47.83 3.54 -3.05
C PHE A 42 46.69 2.60 -2.62
N PHE A 43 46.46 2.55 -1.29
CA PHE A 43 45.41 1.83 -0.56
C PHE A 43 45.64 0.37 -0.15
N ILE A 44 46.70 0.15 0.64
CA ILE A 44 46.60 -0.71 1.84
C ILE A 44 47.00 0.16 3.04
N GLY A 45 46.05 0.45 3.92
CA GLY A 45 46.33 1.08 5.22
C GLY A 45 45.28 2.08 5.69
N LYS A 46 44.21 1.58 6.32
CA LYS A 46 43.58 2.13 7.55
C LYS A 46 42.24 1.43 7.79
N PHE A 47 42.25 0.31 8.53
CA PHE A 47 41.15 -0.08 9.44
C PHE A 47 41.66 -1.17 10.39
N PHE A 48 42.66 -0.86 11.21
CA PHE A 48 42.95 -1.58 12.44
C PHE A 48 43.53 -0.60 13.46
N LYS A 49 42.65 0.02 14.27
CA LYS A 49 42.93 0.46 15.64
C LYS A 49 42.27 -0.58 16.54
N ARG A 50 43.05 -1.47 17.15
CA ARG A 50 43.45 -1.41 18.57
C ARG A 50 42.26 -1.16 19.52
N SER A 51 41.83 -2.24 20.17
CA SER A 51 41.79 -2.34 21.63
C SER A 51 41.95 -3.81 22.03
N PHE A 52 43.17 -4.16 22.43
CA PHE A 52 43.46 -5.32 23.26
C PHE A 52 44.07 -4.76 24.55
N ILE A 53 43.39 -4.96 25.68
CA ILE A 53 44.05 -4.93 26.99
C ILE A 53 44.48 -6.36 27.29
N VAL A 54 45.76 -6.46 27.59
CA VAL A 54 46.52 -7.65 27.97
C VAL A 54 46.08 -8.12 29.34
N ASN A 55 45.92 -9.43 29.54
CA ASN A 55 46.43 -10.07 30.74
C ASN A 55 46.98 -11.46 30.40
N PHE A 56 48.28 -11.58 30.62
CA PHE A 56 49.02 -12.83 30.76
C PHE A 56 48.39 -13.68 31.89
N TRP A 57 48.52 -15.00 31.84
CA TRP A 57 49.23 -15.81 32.85
C TRP A 57 49.30 -17.28 32.35
N LYS A 58 50.45 -17.90 32.62
CA LYS A 58 50.88 -19.26 32.25
C LYS A 58 49.91 -20.35 32.75
N PHE A 59 49.83 -21.49 32.07
CA PHE A 59 50.20 -22.81 32.65
C PHE A 59 50.17 -23.94 31.61
N GLN A 60 51.09 -24.89 31.80
CA GLN A 60 51.28 -26.14 31.06
C GLN A 60 50.18 -27.16 31.37
N GLY A 61 49.80 -27.94 30.35
CA GLY A 61 49.46 -29.37 30.43
C GLY A 61 48.29 -29.82 31.29
N CYS A 62 47.21 -30.28 30.65
CA CYS A 62 46.45 -31.47 31.06
C CYS A 62 45.52 -31.93 29.93
N ARG A 63 45.47 -33.25 29.71
CA ARG A 63 44.53 -33.93 28.80
C ARG A 63 43.11 -33.84 29.38
N PHE A 64 42.11 -33.62 28.51
CA PHE A 64 40.74 -34.07 28.76
C PHE A 64 40.13 -34.60 27.46
N ASP A 65 39.52 -35.78 27.60
CA ASP A 65 38.75 -36.53 26.62
C ASP A 65 37.27 -36.19 26.86
N ILE A 66 36.55 -35.65 25.86
CA ILE A 66 35.09 -35.42 25.94
C ILE A 66 34.43 -35.65 24.58
N SER A 67 33.37 -36.45 24.65
CA SER A 67 32.35 -36.81 23.66
C SER A 67 31.65 -35.62 22.98
N TRP A 68 31.35 -35.76 21.69
CA TRP A 68 30.55 -34.81 20.91
C TRP A 68 29.05 -35.11 20.98
N ARG A 69 28.26 -34.13 21.43
CA ARG A 69 26.87 -33.90 21.02
C ARG A 69 26.75 -32.47 20.46
N SER A 70 26.24 -32.40 19.23
CA SER A 70 25.39 -31.37 18.61
C SER A 70 25.69 -29.87 18.78
N ASN A 71 25.92 -29.16 17.68
CA ASN A 71 24.92 -28.20 17.15
C ASN A 71 25.32 -27.57 15.81
N ALA A 72 24.31 -27.45 14.94
CA ALA A 72 24.38 -26.88 13.60
C ALA A 72 24.46 -25.35 13.66
N LEU A 73 25.66 -24.80 13.51
CA LEU A 73 25.86 -23.35 13.29
C LEU A 73 27.04 -23.04 12.34
N GLU A 74 27.43 -23.99 11.47
CA GLU A 74 28.57 -23.82 10.54
C GLU A 74 28.21 -23.82 9.04
N PHE A 75 26.93 -23.88 8.66
CA PHE A 75 26.58 -23.97 7.24
C PHE A 75 26.62 -22.63 6.47
N ARG A 76 26.64 -21.48 7.15
CA ARG A 76 26.70 -20.15 6.50
C ARG A 76 28.11 -19.70 6.09
N ASN A 77 29.17 -20.27 6.68
CA ASN A 77 30.55 -19.90 6.35
C ASN A 77 31.17 -20.70 5.18
N CYS A 78 30.49 -21.75 4.69
CA CYS A 78 31.00 -22.53 3.54
C CYS A 78 30.74 -21.89 2.18
N LEU A 79 29.66 -21.10 2.02
CA LEU A 79 29.28 -20.53 0.72
C LEU A 79 30.10 -19.29 0.32
N LEU A 80 30.46 -18.43 1.28
CA LEU A 80 31.34 -17.28 1.01
C LEU A 80 32.77 -17.72 0.63
N ASN A 81 33.27 -18.81 1.22
CA ASN A 81 34.60 -19.35 0.91
C ASN A 81 34.66 -20.03 -0.46
N PHE A 82 33.53 -20.54 -0.97
CA PHE A 82 33.45 -21.22 -2.27
C PHE A 82 33.58 -20.25 -3.46
N VAL A 83 33.00 -19.05 -3.36
CA VAL A 83 33.08 -18.02 -4.42
C VAL A 83 34.48 -17.42 -4.53
N VAL A 84 35.15 -17.21 -3.39
CA VAL A 84 36.55 -16.75 -3.33
C VAL A 84 37.52 -17.80 -3.89
N PHE A 85 37.24 -19.09 -3.66
CA PHE A 85 38.04 -20.20 -4.18
C PHE A 85 37.94 -20.34 -5.72
N ILE A 86 36.74 -20.16 -6.30
CA ILE A 86 36.52 -20.20 -7.75
C ILE A 86 37.18 -19.02 -8.47
N HIS A 87 37.13 -17.81 -7.90
CA HIS A 87 37.83 -16.66 -8.46
C HIS A 87 39.36 -16.78 -8.38
N GLY A 88 39.88 -17.34 -7.27
CA GLY A 88 41.30 -17.65 -7.12
C GLY A 88 41.83 -18.66 -8.14
N LEU A 89 41.04 -19.70 -8.46
CA LEU A 89 41.42 -20.71 -9.46
C LEU A 89 41.46 -20.18 -10.90
N ARG A 90 40.59 -19.22 -11.25
CA ARG A 90 40.57 -18.59 -12.59
C ARG A 90 41.83 -17.77 -12.86
N VAL A 91 42.36 -17.10 -11.84
CA VAL A 91 43.61 -16.31 -11.93
C VAL A 91 44.85 -17.21 -12.02
N LEU A 92 44.83 -18.40 -11.39
CA LEU A 92 45.92 -19.36 -11.48
C LEU A 92 45.98 -20.08 -12.84
N LEU A 93 44.83 -20.42 -13.44
CA LEU A 93 44.75 -21.09 -14.75
C LEU A 93 45.19 -20.18 -15.91
N LEU A 94 44.98 -18.87 -15.81
CA LEU A 94 45.49 -17.89 -16.78
C LEU A 94 47.01 -17.69 -16.70
N ARG A 95 47.63 -17.91 -15.53
CA ARG A 95 49.10 -17.87 -15.36
C ARG A 95 49.80 -19.16 -15.75
N ALA A 96 49.11 -20.30 -15.74
CA ALA A 96 49.67 -21.60 -16.18
C ALA A 96 49.73 -21.77 -17.71
N SER A 97 49.04 -20.92 -18.49
CA SER A 97 49.11 -20.92 -19.96
C SER A 97 50.36 -20.21 -20.52
N LEU A 98 51.19 -19.61 -19.67
CA LEU A 98 52.37 -18.83 -20.07
C LEU A 98 53.62 -19.30 -19.31
N GLY A 99 54.07 -20.52 -19.62
CA GLY A 99 55.47 -20.92 -19.50
C GLY A 99 55.96 -21.35 -18.10
N HIS A 100 56.56 -22.55 -18.08
CA HIS A 100 57.42 -23.12 -17.02
C HIS A 100 56.74 -23.55 -15.71
N ASP A 101 56.23 -24.79 -15.66
CA ASP A 101 56.83 -25.90 -14.90
C ASP A 101 56.03 -27.21 -15.14
N LYS A 102 56.68 -28.30 -15.58
CA LYS A 102 56.00 -29.53 -16.08
C LYS A 102 55.69 -30.56 -15.00
N THR A 103 55.93 -30.28 -13.73
CA THR A 103 55.72 -31.22 -12.61
C THR A 103 54.43 -30.97 -11.83
N SER A 104 53.81 -29.78 -11.92
CA SER A 104 52.54 -29.48 -11.24
C SER A 104 51.29 -29.95 -12.00
N THR A 105 51.45 -30.35 -13.26
CA THR A 105 50.31 -30.75 -14.13
C THR A 105 49.89 -32.22 -13.92
N LEU A 106 50.77 -33.08 -13.37
CA LEU A 106 50.47 -34.52 -13.21
C LEU A 106 49.68 -34.87 -11.95
N CYS A 107 49.71 -34.04 -10.89
CA CYS A 107 48.95 -34.31 -9.66
C CYS A 107 47.47 -33.91 -9.73
N ILE A 108 47.12 -32.91 -10.54
CA ILE A 108 45.72 -32.45 -10.68
C ILE A 108 44.90 -33.35 -11.62
N LEU A 109 45.54 -33.97 -12.62
CA LEU A 109 44.87 -34.89 -13.56
C LEU A 109 44.53 -36.26 -12.95
N LYS A 110 45.19 -36.68 -11.86
CA LYS A 110 44.91 -37.98 -11.21
C LYS A 110 43.71 -37.93 -10.26
N VAL A 111 43.43 -36.77 -9.67
CA VAL A 111 42.24 -36.57 -8.82
C VAL A 111 40.94 -36.51 -9.65
N TRP A 112 41.02 -36.15 -10.92
CA TRP A 112 39.86 -36.05 -11.82
C TRP A 112 39.50 -37.34 -12.57
N GLN A 113 40.38 -38.35 -12.64
CA GLN A 113 40.07 -39.64 -13.29
C GLN A 113 39.43 -40.68 -12.37
N ASP A 114 39.66 -40.62 -11.06
CA ASP A 114 39.14 -41.62 -10.11
C ASP A 114 37.80 -41.21 -9.44
N PHE A 115 37.41 -39.94 -9.54
CA PHE A 115 36.16 -39.44 -8.94
C PHE A 115 34.86 -39.96 -9.60
N PRO A 116 34.79 -40.14 -10.94
CA PRO A 116 33.61 -40.71 -11.59
C PRO A 116 33.44 -42.21 -11.29
N LEU A 117 34.54 -42.94 -11.10
CA LEU A 117 34.52 -44.39 -10.86
C LEU A 117 34.07 -44.75 -9.43
N TRP A 118 34.40 -43.91 -8.44
CA TRP A 118 33.92 -44.05 -7.06
C TRP A 118 32.40 -43.80 -6.94
N LEU A 119 31.87 -42.80 -7.65
CA LEU A 119 30.43 -42.51 -7.69
C LEU A 119 29.61 -43.63 -8.38
N LEU A 120 30.17 -44.29 -9.38
CA LEU A 120 29.50 -45.37 -10.12
C LEU A 120 29.57 -46.73 -9.38
N THR A 121 30.65 -47.02 -8.66
CA THR A 121 30.81 -48.29 -7.91
C THR A 121 30.08 -48.29 -6.57
N ASN A 122 29.82 -47.12 -5.96
CA ASN A 122 29.10 -47.01 -4.69
C ASN A 122 27.59 -46.74 -4.82
N ARG A 123 27.01 -46.67 -6.02
CA ARG A 123 25.56 -46.46 -6.23
C ARG A 123 24.67 -47.50 -5.53
N ARG A 124 25.16 -48.73 -5.30
CA ARG A 124 24.42 -49.79 -4.58
C ARG A 124 24.56 -49.74 -3.06
N LYS A 125 25.47 -48.95 -2.49
CA LYS A 125 25.58 -48.76 -1.03
C LYS A 125 24.82 -47.53 -0.52
N PHE A 126 24.32 -46.68 -1.41
CA PHE A 126 23.47 -45.53 -1.08
C PHE A 126 21.99 -45.75 -1.41
N SER A 127 21.62 -46.91 -1.96
CA SER A 127 20.23 -47.23 -2.33
C SER A 127 19.51 -48.16 -1.35
N ASP A 128 20.13 -48.55 -0.23
CA ASP A 128 19.59 -49.54 0.71
C ASP A 128 19.76 -49.16 2.19
N ALA A 129 20.05 -47.88 2.45
CA ALA A 129 19.83 -47.31 3.78
C ALA A 129 18.50 -46.57 3.70
N SER A 130 17.47 -47.14 4.30
CA SER A 130 16.26 -46.39 4.66
C SER A 130 16.68 -45.16 5.44
N VAL A 131 16.74 -44.02 4.77
CA VAL A 131 16.75 -42.72 5.44
C VAL A 131 15.35 -42.62 6.04
N HIS A 132 15.20 -43.07 7.28
CA HIS A 132 14.12 -42.59 8.10
C HIS A 132 14.32 -41.09 8.21
N ASP A 133 13.49 -40.34 7.48
CA ASP A 133 13.31 -38.92 7.68
C ASP A 133 12.91 -38.72 9.16
N PRO A 134 13.63 -37.91 9.96
CA PRO A 134 13.24 -37.60 11.32
C PRO A 134 11.87 -36.90 11.42
N TRP A 135 11.27 -36.56 10.27
CA TRP A 135 9.97 -35.92 10.12
C TRP A 135 8.89 -36.81 9.49
N ASP A 136 9.16 -38.10 9.22
CA ASP A 136 8.12 -39.05 8.82
C ASP A 136 7.31 -39.52 10.05
N VAL A 137 6.58 -38.57 10.62
CA VAL A 137 5.36 -38.86 11.38
C VAL A 137 4.30 -39.21 10.34
N GLY A 138 4.10 -40.51 10.13
CA GLY A 138 3.11 -41.08 9.21
C GLY A 138 1.65 -40.75 9.57
N GLY A 139 1.31 -39.47 9.56
CA GLY A 139 -0.05 -38.95 9.50
C GLY A 139 -0.28 -38.42 8.08
N THR A 140 -1.30 -38.93 7.40
CA THR A 140 -1.84 -38.29 6.20
C THR A 140 -2.19 -36.85 6.55
N MET A 141 -1.65 -35.86 5.82
CA MET A 141 -2.07 -34.45 5.98
C MET A 141 -3.60 -34.36 5.87
N SER A 142 -4.23 -33.56 6.73
CA SER A 142 -5.67 -33.36 6.63
C SER A 142 -5.99 -32.54 5.37
N THR A 143 -7.22 -32.64 4.87
CA THR A 143 -7.69 -31.81 3.74
C THR A 143 -7.50 -30.32 4.03
N TYR A 144 -7.66 -29.90 5.29
CA TYR A 144 -7.44 -28.50 5.68
C TYR A 144 -5.96 -28.10 5.61
N ASP A 145 -5.03 -29.00 5.98
CA ASP A 145 -3.59 -28.73 5.89
C ASP A 145 -3.15 -28.53 4.43
N GLU A 146 -3.68 -29.34 3.51
CA GLU A 146 -3.42 -29.18 2.07
C GLU A 146 -4.03 -27.89 1.53
N PHE A 147 -5.28 -27.59 1.91
CA PHE A 147 -5.99 -26.37 1.54
C PHE A 147 -5.22 -25.13 1.97
N ILE A 148 -4.83 -25.04 3.25
CA ILE A 148 -4.19 -23.83 3.77
C ILE A 148 -2.80 -23.59 3.16
N VAL A 149 -2.08 -24.64 2.78
CA VAL A 149 -0.82 -24.50 2.01
C VAL A 149 -1.10 -23.86 0.65
N ALA A 150 -2.10 -24.34 -0.09
CA ALA A 150 -2.46 -23.78 -1.39
C ALA A 150 -2.92 -22.31 -1.28
N VAL A 151 -3.71 -21.99 -0.25
CA VAL A 151 -4.16 -20.62 0.05
C VAL A 151 -2.98 -19.69 0.33
N LYS A 152 -2.02 -20.12 1.16
CA LYS A 152 -0.83 -19.33 1.49
C LYS A 152 0.01 -19.02 0.26
N ASP A 153 0.12 -19.94 -0.68
CA ASP A 153 0.86 -19.69 -1.94
C ASP A 153 0.19 -18.63 -2.82
N ILE A 154 -1.14 -18.61 -2.90
CA ILE A 154 -1.89 -17.55 -3.61
C ILE A 154 -1.61 -16.19 -2.96
N HIS A 155 -1.72 -16.09 -1.64
CA HIS A 155 -1.53 -14.83 -0.92
C HIS A 155 -0.07 -14.35 -0.93
N ARG A 156 0.91 -15.26 -0.98
CA ARG A 156 2.33 -14.90 -1.17
C ARG A 156 2.57 -14.26 -2.53
N LEU A 157 1.96 -14.79 -3.58
CA LEU A 157 2.05 -14.19 -4.93
C LEU A 157 1.43 -12.79 -4.94
N GLN A 158 0.28 -12.63 -4.29
CA GLN A 158 -0.38 -11.32 -4.15
C GLN A 158 0.46 -10.33 -3.32
N ALA A 159 1.06 -10.77 -2.21
CA ALA A 159 1.96 -9.92 -1.42
C ALA A 159 3.19 -9.46 -2.24
N LEU A 160 3.76 -10.33 -3.07
CA LEU A 160 4.83 -9.95 -4.00
C LEU A 160 4.36 -8.93 -5.03
N GLN A 161 3.13 -9.04 -5.53
CA GLN A 161 2.55 -8.02 -6.41
C GLN A 161 2.40 -6.68 -5.69
N GLY A 162 1.89 -6.69 -4.45
CA GLY A 162 1.78 -5.49 -3.60
C GLY A 162 3.13 -4.80 -3.41
N HIS A 163 4.17 -5.56 -3.06
CA HIS A 163 5.52 -5.02 -2.91
C HIS A 163 6.11 -4.45 -4.21
N LEU A 164 5.92 -5.12 -5.34
CA LEU A 164 6.35 -4.61 -6.64
C LEU A 164 5.54 -3.38 -7.07
N GLY A 165 4.28 -3.27 -6.64
CA GLY A 165 3.45 -2.08 -6.74
C GLY A 165 4.03 -0.93 -5.93
N TRP A 166 4.38 -1.17 -4.66
CA TRP A 166 5.03 -0.18 -3.81
C TRP A 166 6.33 0.35 -4.42
N ASP A 167 7.20 -0.55 -4.91
CA ASP A 167 8.47 -0.15 -5.52
C ASP A 167 8.23 0.71 -6.78
N ARG A 168 7.18 0.41 -7.55
CA ARG A 168 6.80 1.13 -8.76
C ARG A 168 6.48 2.60 -8.47
N GLU A 169 5.83 2.87 -7.35
CA GLU A 169 5.36 4.22 -6.96
C GLU A 169 6.39 5.02 -6.14
N THR A 170 7.54 4.42 -5.80
CA THR A 170 8.52 5.04 -4.89
C THR A 170 9.92 5.15 -5.50
N ILE A 171 10.58 4.02 -5.78
CA ILE A 171 12.02 3.98 -6.08
C ILE A 171 12.35 3.40 -7.46
N MET A 172 11.36 2.85 -8.18
CA MET A 172 11.58 2.24 -9.50
C MET A 172 12.14 3.26 -10.52
N PRO A 173 13.26 2.97 -11.18
CA PRO A 173 13.75 3.80 -12.28
C PRO A 173 12.75 3.82 -13.45
N GLU A 174 12.61 4.95 -14.14
CA GLU A 174 11.66 5.13 -15.25
C GLU A 174 11.77 4.03 -16.33
N LYS A 175 12.99 3.64 -16.70
CA LYS A 175 13.26 2.58 -17.71
C LYS A 175 12.90 1.17 -17.25
N GLY A 176 12.57 0.98 -15.97
CA GLY A 176 12.13 -0.28 -15.39
C GLY A 176 10.67 -0.64 -15.68
N ALA A 177 9.86 0.32 -16.15
CA ALA A 177 8.41 0.17 -16.31
C ALA A 177 7.99 -1.07 -17.11
N ALA A 178 8.65 -1.36 -18.24
CA ALA A 178 8.33 -2.51 -19.09
C ALA A 178 8.56 -3.85 -18.38
N ALA A 179 9.72 -4.00 -17.72
CA ALA A 179 10.05 -5.23 -16.99
C ALA A 179 9.14 -5.40 -15.75
N ARG A 180 8.79 -4.29 -15.07
CA ARG A 180 7.86 -4.30 -13.95
C ARG A 180 6.46 -4.76 -14.37
N ALA A 181 5.95 -4.21 -15.48
CA ALA A 181 4.65 -4.59 -16.02
C ALA A 181 4.60 -6.08 -16.42
N ASP A 182 5.65 -6.59 -17.05
CA ASP A 182 5.77 -8.02 -17.42
C ASP A 182 5.73 -8.92 -16.17
N MET A 183 6.53 -8.61 -15.15
CA MET A 183 6.58 -9.38 -13.91
C MET A 183 5.24 -9.37 -13.15
N LEU A 184 4.58 -8.20 -13.04
CA LEU A 184 3.28 -8.08 -12.39
C LEU A 184 2.20 -8.88 -13.14
N SER A 185 2.25 -8.88 -14.47
CA SER A 185 1.36 -9.67 -15.34
C SER A 185 1.57 -11.17 -15.13
N TRP A 186 2.82 -11.63 -15.09
CA TRP A 186 3.15 -13.02 -14.81
C TRP A 186 2.65 -13.45 -13.42
N LEU A 187 2.93 -12.67 -12.36
CA LEU A 187 2.44 -12.96 -11.01
C LEU A 187 0.91 -13.02 -10.95
N ALA A 188 0.22 -12.13 -11.68
CA ALA A 188 -1.24 -12.11 -11.72
C ALA A 188 -1.79 -13.39 -12.34
N LYS A 189 -1.20 -13.84 -13.45
CA LYS A 189 -1.53 -15.11 -14.10
C LYS A 189 -1.28 -16.29 -13.17
N GLU A 190 -0.14 -16.32 -12.47
CA GLU A 190 0.23 -17.38 -11.54
C GLU A 190 -0.72 -17.46 -10.34
N ALA A 191 -1.10 -16.33 -9.76
CA ALA A 191 -2.05 -16.28 -8.66
C ALA A 191 -3.46 -16.70 -9.12
N HIS A 192 -3.92 -16.15 -10.24
CA HIS A 192 -5.24 -16.47 -10.81
C HIS A 192 -5.36 -17.95 -11.18
N GLY A 193 -4.36 -18.53 -11.85
CA GLY A 193 -4.37 -19.94 -12.23
C GLY A 193 -4.47 -20.91 -11.03
N ARG A 194 -3.88 -20.55 -9.89
CA ARG A 194 -4.03 -21.30 -8.64
C ARG A 194 -5.42 -21.11 -8.03
N LEU A 195 -5.92 -19.87 -8.02
CA LEU A 195 -7.24 -19.52 -7.50
C LEU A 195 -8.36 -20.24 -8.24
N VAL A 196 -8.30 -20.38 -9.57
CA VAL A 196 -9.35 -21.06 -10.35
C VAL A 196 -9.12 -22.56 -10.50
N SER A 197 -8.14 -23.13 -9.79
CA SER A 197 -7.80 -24.54 -9.99
C SER A 197 -8.92 -25.49 -9.54
N PRO A 198 -9.21 -26.57 -10.30
CA PRO A 198 -10.21 -27.55 -9.88
C PRO A 198 -9.87 -28.27 -8.58
N GLN A 199 -8.57 -28.39 -8.24
CA GLN A 199 -8.13 -28.98 -6.99
C GLN A 199 -8.50 -28.10 -5.80
N LEU A 200 -8.28 -26.79 -5.89
CA LEU A 200 -8.70 -25.85 -4.84
C LEU A 200 -10.22 -25.89 -4.65
N GLY A 201 -10.99 -25.86 -5.75
CA GLY A 201 -12.45 -25.97 -5.69
C GLY A 201 -12.94 -27.21 -4.94
N ARG A 202 -12.37 -28.39 -5.26
CA ARG A 202 -12.70 -29.63 -4.52
C ARG A 202 -12.39 -29.55 -3.04
N MET A 203 -11.23 -29.00 -2.66
CA MET A 203 -10.87 -28.84 -1.25
C MET A 203 -11.85 -27.90 -0.53
N ILE A 204 -12.26 -26.80 -1.17
CA ILE A 204 -13.27 -25.88 -0.62
C ILE A 204 -14.63 -26.59 -0.46
N ASP A 205 -15.05 -27.41 -1.43
CA ASP A 205 -16.28 -28.20 -1.38
C ASP A 205 -16.27 -29.24 -0.25
N ASP A 206 -15.20 -30.01 -0.15
CA ASP A 206 -15.05 -31.01 0.92
C ASP A 206 -15.08 -30.33 2.30
N LEU A 207 -14.30 -29.26 2.48
CA LEU A 207 -14.19 -28.54 3.76
C LEU A 207 -15.49 -27.84 4.16
N ALA A 208 -16.27 -27.31 3.21
CA ALA A 208 -17.53 -26.63 3.50
C ALA A 208 -18.61 -27.57 4.07
N THR A 209 -18.43 -28.89 3.97
CA THR A 209 -19.34 -29.89 4.56
C THR A 209 -18.95 -30.36 5.95
N LEU A 210 -17.80 -29.90 6.47
CA LEU A 210 -17.28 -30.35 7.76
C LEU A 210 -17.73 -29.42 8.90
N ASP A 211 -18.44 -29.98 9.87
CA ASP A 211 -18.79 -29.29 11.12
C ASP A 211 -17.63 -29.25 12.14
N THR A 212 -16.47 -29.81 11.79
CA THR A 212 -15.30 -29.92 12.67
C THR A 212 -14.34 -28.74 12.56
N LEU A 213 -14.57 -27.81 11.62
CA LEU A 213 -13.73 -26.64 11.45
C LEU A 213 -13.99 -25.62 12.57
N ASP A 214 -12.94 -25.04 13.13
CA ASP A 214 -13.06 -23.89 14.03
C ASP A 214 -13.44 -22.61 13.25
N GLU A 215 -13.78 -21.54 13.96
CA GLU A 215 -14.22 -20.27 13.37
C GLU A 215 -13.18 -19.63 12.43
N ASP A 216 -11.89 -19.76 12.74
CA ASP A 216 -10.81 -19.18 11.93
C ASP A 216 -10.63 -19.98 10.63
N GLN A 217 -10.74 -21.31 10.73
CA GLN A 217 -10.74 -22.21 9.58
C GLN A 217 -11.97 -21.98 8.68
N GLN A 218 -13.14 -21.80 9.28
CA GLN A 218 -14.38 -21.48 8.56
C GLN A 218 -14.26 -20.15 7.80
N ALA A 219 -13.66 -19.12 8.40
CA ALA A 219 -13.43 -17.84 7.72
C ALA A 219 -12.52 -18.02 6.49
N ASN A 220 -11.44 -18.79 6.59
CA ASN A 220 -10.57 -19.09 5.45
C ASN A 220 -11.33 -19.79 4.31
N VAL A 221 -12.15 -20.79 4.63
CA VAL A 221 -12.94 -21.52 3.63
C VAL A 221 -13.99 -20.63 3.00
N ARG A 222 -14.71 -19.82 3.79
CA ARG A 222 -15.76 -18.89 3.32
C ARG A 222 -15.21 -17.87 2.33
N GLU A 223 -14.13 -17.17 2.69
CA GLU A 223 -13.54 -16.14 1.83
C GLU A 223 -12.90 -16.75 0.57
N MET A 224 -12.22 -17.90 0.69
CA MET A 224 -11.67 -18.58 -0.48
C MET A 224 -12.73 -19.13 -1.41
N ARG A 225 -13.86 -19.64 -0.89
CA ARG A 225 -15.02 -20.04 -1.69
C ARG A 225 -15.51 -18.86 -2.50
N ARG A 226 -15.75 -17.73 -1.85
CA ARG A 226 -16.22 -16.51 -2.51
C ARG A 226 -15.27 -16.04 -3.61
N ALA A 227 -13.96 -16.00 -3.33
CA ALA A 227 -12.96 -15.62 -4.31
C ALA A 227 -12.85 -16.62 -5.49
N HIS A 228 -12.90 -17.92 -5.20
CA HIS A 228 -12.87 -18.99 -6.21
C HIS A 228 -14.11 -18.94 -7.10
N ASP A 229 -15.31 -18.96 -6.50
CA ASP A 229 -16.59 -18.99 -7.20
C ASP A 229 -16.75 -17.79 -8.16
N LYS A 230 -16.37 -16.59 -7.70
CA LYS A 230 -16.37 -15.39 -8.56
C LYS A 230 -15.36 -15.52 -9.71
N ALA A 231 -14.17 -16.02 -9.43
CA ALA A 231 -13.10 -16.12 -10.42
C ALA A 231 -13.39 -17.17 -11.50
N VAL A 232 -13.97 -18.33 -11.16
CA VAL A 232 -14.27 -19.40 -12.13
C VAL A 232 -15.44 -19.07 -13.04
N LYS A 233 -16.36 -18.19 -12.61
CA LYS A 233 -17.50 -17.74 -13.42
C LYS A 233 -17.10 -16.85 -14.60
N LEU A 234 -15.91 -16.23 -14.55
CA LEU A 234 -15.45 -15.31 -15.57
C LEU A 234 -14.61 -16.04 -16.64
N PRO A 235 -14.99 -15.98 -17.94
CA PRO A 235 -14.17 -16.56 -19.00
C PRO A 235 -12.78 -15.91 -19.09
N GLU A 236 -11.73 -16.71 -19.30
CA GLU A 236 -10.34 -16.20 -19.41
C GLU A 236 -10.20 -15.09 -20.46
N GLN A 237 -10.85 -15.26 -21.62
CA GLN A 237 -10.85 -14.26 -22.70
C GLN A 237 -11.51 -12.95 -22.25
N PHE A 238 -12.63 -13.02 -21.53
CA PHE A 238 -13.32 -11.84 -20.99
C PHE A 238 -12.41 -11.09 -20.00
N VAL A 239 -11.76 -11.81 -19.07
CA VAL A 239 -10.83 -11.21 -18.11
C VAL A 239 -9.67 -10.50 -18.82
N ALA A 240 -9.08 -11.11 -19.86
CA ALA A 240 -8.00 -10.51 -20.64
C ALA A 240 -8.45 -9.24 -21.39
N ASP A 241 -9.63 -9.27 -22.03
CA ASP A 241 -10.15 -8.14 -22.78
C ASP A 241 -10.62 -7.00 -21.88
N TYR A 242 -11.16 -7.32 -20.70
CA TYR A 242 -11.53 -6.33 -19.70
C TYR A 242 -10.30 -5.64 -19.13
N ALA A 243 -9.24 -6.40 -18.80
CA ALA A 243 -7.97 -5.85 -18.35
C ALA A 243 -7.33 -4.90 -19.38
N ARG A 244 -7.36 -5.28 -20.67
CA ARG A 244 -6.89 -4.42 -21.78
C ARG A 244 -7.71 -3.13 -21.86
N SER A 245 -9.03 -3.25 -21.82
CA SER A 245 -9.95 -2.11 -21.92
C SER A 245 -9.76 -1.11 -20.76
N LYS A 246 -9.49 -1.59 -19.54
CA LYS A 246 -9.13 -0.72 -18.41
C LYS A 246 -7.82 0.05 -18.64
N SER A 247 -6.79 -0.61 -19.18
CA SER A 247 -5.52 0.05 -19.51
C SER A 247 -5.71 1.14 -20.58
N GLU A 248 -6.44 0.83 -21.64
CA GLU A 248 -6.78 1.79 -22.71
C GLU A 248 -7.59 2.99 -22.15
N ALA A 249 -8.59 2.71 -21.32
CA ALA A 249 -9.45 3.72 -20.71
C ALA A 249 -8.68 4.64 -19.76
N MET A 250 -7.73 4.13 -18.96
CA MET A 250 -6.89 4.93 -18.09
C MET A 250 -6.03 5.92 -18.88
N MET A 251 -5.42 5.48 -19.98
CA MET A 251 -4.65 6.36 -20.86
C MET A 251 -5.53 7.44 -21.52
N ALA A 252 -6.72 7.05 -21.98
CA ALA A 252 -7.68 7.99 -22.54
C ALA A 252 -8.16 9.02 -21.49
N TRP A 253 -8.45 8.57 -20.27
CA TRP A 253 -8.84 9.42 -19.15
C TRP A 253 -7.75 10.42 -18.78
N GLN A 254 -6.49 10.00 -18.68
CA GLN A 254 -5.36 10.90 -18.37
C GLN A 254 -5.31 12.07 -19.36
N LYS A 255 -5.45 11.77 -20.66
CA LYS A 255 -5.50 12.78 -21.72
C LYS A 255 -6.75 13.65 -21.63
N ALA A 256 -7.93 13.04 -21.51
CA ALA A 256 -9.20 13.74 -21.42
C ALA A 256 -9.25 14.69 -20.22
N ARG A 257 -8.76 14.27 -19.05
CA ARG A 257 -8.68 15.09 -17.85
C ARG A 257 -7.72 16.26 -18.01
N ALA A 258 -6.56 16.04 -18.63
CA ALA A 258 -5.59 17.11 -18.89
C ALA A 258 -6.15 18.16 -19.86
N ASP A 259 -6.85 17.71 -20.90
CA ASP A 259 -7.44 18.56 -21.93
C ASP A 259 -8.83 19.12 -21.50
N SER A 260 -9.41 18.61 -20.41
CA SER A 260 -10.77 18.89 -19.93
C SER A 260 -11.89 18.56 -20.93
N GLU A 261 -11.75 17.45 -21.66
CA GLU A 261 -12.64 17.06 -22.76
C GLU A 261 -13.27 15.68 -22.51
N PHE A 262 -14.46 15.63 -21.87
CA PHE A 262 -15.11 14.35 -21.54
C PHE A 262 -15.39 13.47 -22.76
N SER A 263 -15.74 14.07 -23.90
CA SER A 263 -16.04 13.32 -25.13
C SER A 263 -14.89 12.45 -25.63
N ALA A 264 -13.63 12.76 -25.25
CA ALA A 264 -12.48 11.92 -25.57
C ALA A 264 -12.41 10.64 -24.71
N PHE A 265 -13.01 10.66 -23.53
CA PHE A 265 -13.09 9.52 -22.60
C PHE A 265 -14.39 8.73 -22.72
N GLU A 266 -15.49 9.40 -23.10
CA GLU A 266 -16.84 8.83 -23.28
C GLU A 266 -16.86 7.44 -23.92
N PRO A 267 -16.31 7.19 -25.12
CA PRO A 267 -16.40 5.86 -25.76
C PRO A 267 -15.66 4.76 -24.98
N HIS A 268 -14.61 5.12 -24.22
CA HIS A 268 -13.89 4.18 -23.37
C HIS A 268 -14.70 3.84 -22.12
N LEU A 269 -15.35 4.85 -21.52
CA LEU A 269 -16.22 4.66 -20.37
C LEU A 269 -17.47 3.84 -20.74
N GLU A 270 -18.09 4.10 -21.90
CA GLU A 270 -19.20 3.29 -22.42
C GLU A 270 -18.81 1.82 -22.57
N LYS A 271 -17.64 1.56 -23.17
CA LYS A 271 -17.10 0.20 -23.30
C LYS A 271 -16.90 -0.44 -21.93
N LEU A 272 -16.28 0.27 -20.97
CA LEU A 272 -16.07 -0.26 -19.63
C LEU A 272 -17.38 -0.61 -18.93
N ILE A 273 -18.37 0.30 -18.93
CA ILE A 273 -19.68 0.05 -18.31
C ILE A 273 -20.37 -1.15 -18.97
N SER A 274 -20.32 -1.27 -20.31
CA SER A 274 -20.87 -2.42 -21.03
C SER A 274 -20.21 -3.73 -20.58
N MET A 275 -18.88 -3.76 -20.48
CA MET A 275 -18.15 -4.95 -20.02
C MET A 275 -18.40 -5.22 -18.53
N THR A 276 -18.57 -4.20 -17.70
CA THR A 276 -18.96 -4.37 -16.29
C THR A 276 -20.36 -4.99 -16.17
N LYS A 277 -21.32 -4.59 -17.02
CA LYS A 277 -22.64 -5.24 -17.09
C LYS A 277 -22.55 -6.71 -17.52
N GLU A 278 -21.67 -7.03 -18.47
CA GLU A 278 -21.37 -8.41 -18.86
C GLU A 278 -20.74 -9.22 -17.71
N LYS A 279 -19.79 -8.63 -16.96
CA LYS A 279 -19.22 -9.20 -15.74
C LYS A 279 -20.31 -9.54 -14.72
N ILE A 280 -21.22 -8.60 -14.44
CA ILE A 280 -22.33 -8.81 -13.50
C ILE A 280 -23.20 -9.99 -13.95
N ALA A 281 -23.49 -10.10 -15.26
CA ALA A 281 -24.26 -11.21 -15.81
C ALA A 281 -23.58 -12.57 -15.61
N TYR A 282 -22.24 -12.65 -15.68
CA TYR A 282 -21.50 -13.87 -15.34
C TYR A 282 -21.56 -14.22 -13.86
N LEU A 283 -21.62 -13.22 -12.98
CA LEU A 283 -21.63 -13.46 -11.53
C LEU A 283 -22.95 -14.01 -11.01
N GLU A 284 -24.06 -13.83 -11.75
CA GLU A 284 -25.41 -14.31 -11.41
C GLU A 284 -25.84 -13.86 -10.00
N VAL A 285 -25.61 -12.59 -9.67
CA VAL A 285 -25.93 -12.05 -8.35
C VAL A 285 -27.43 -11.91 -8.11
N GLU A 286 -27.84 -12.05 -6.85
CA GLU A 286 -29.16 -11.67 -6.38
C GLU A 286 -29.19 -10.16 -6.08
N GLY A 287 -30.37 -9.52 -6.26
CA GLY A 287 -30.52 -8.08 -6.05
C GLY A 287 -30.39 -7.26 -7.33
N THR A 288 -29.90 -6.03 -7.19
CA THR A 288 -29.70 -5.09 -8.31
C THR A 288 -28.31 -5.26 -8.94
N PRO A 289 -28.12 -4.91 -10.23
CA PRO A 289 -26.80 -4.94 -10.86
C PRO A 289 -25.71 -4.20 -10.09
N TYR A 290 -26.05 -3.09 -9.43
CA TYR A 290 -25.10 -2.32 -8.64
C TYR A 290 -24.70 -3.01 -7.32
N ASP A 291 -25.56 -3.86 -6.75
CA ASP A 291 -25.25 -4.63 -5.53
C ASP A 291 -24.06 -5.58 -5.75
N ALA A 292 -23.93 -6.18 -6.95
CA ALA A 292 -22.74 -6.95 -7.32
C ALA A 292 -21.44 -6.16 -7.18
N LEU A 293 -21.48 -4.88 -7.54
CA LEU A 293 -20.31 -4.01 -7.57
C LEU A 293 -19.97 -3.49 -6.18
N LEU A 294 -20.98 -3.21 -5.36
CA LEU A 294 -20.80 -2.85 -3.94
C LEU A 294 -20.18 -4.01 -3.16
N ASP A 295 -20.69 -5.23 -3.34
CA ASP A 295 -20.22 -6.42 -2.63
C ASP A 295 -18.72 -6.69 -2.88
N GLU A 296 -18.17 -6.31 -4.04
CA GLU A 296 -16.74 -6.49 -4.33
C GLU A 296 -15.81 -5.77 -3.35
N PHE A 297 -16.26 -4.65 -2.77
CA PHE A 297 -15.45 -3.80 -1.91
C PHE A 297 -15.93 -3.78 -0.46
N GLU A 298 -17.24 -3.94 -0.24
CA GLU A 298 -17.86 -4.05 1.08
C GLU A 298 -18.85 -5.22 1.10
N VAL A 299 -18.39 -6.35 1.64
CA VAL A 299 -19.14 -7.61 1.58
C VAL A 299 -20.48 -7.49 2.30
N GLY A 300 -21.56 -7.91 1.63
CA GLY A 300 -22.89 -7.99 2.22
C GLY A 300 -23.68 -6.67 2.28
N MET A 301 -23.07 -5.53 1.93
CA MET A 301 -23.77 -4.26 1.84
C MET A 301 -24.46 -4.08 0.47
N THR A 302 -25.73 -3.69 0.48
CA THR A 302 -26.54 -3.48 -0.73
C THR A 302 -27.06 -2.05 -0.83
N VAL A 303 -27.64 -1.68 -1.97
CA VAL A 303 -28.34 -0.41 -2.17
C VAL A 303 -29.43 -0.21 -1.11
N ALA A 304 -30.10 -1.27 -0.67
CA ALA A 304 -31.13 -1.17 0.37
C ALA A 304 -30.56 -0.75 1.74
N ASP A 305 -29.27 -1.02 1.98
CA ASP A 305 -28.56 -0.63 3.19
C ASP A 305 -27.93 0.76 3.05
N TYR A 306 -27.34 1.06 1.88
CA TYR A 306 -26.70 2.35 1.62
C TYR A 306 -27.69 3.52 1.47
N ASP A 307 -28.83 3.31 0.81
CA ASP A 307 -29.79 4.40 0.52
C ASP A 307 -30.27 5.12 1.78
N PRO A 308 -30.72 4.42 2.85
CA PRO A 308 -31.10 5.07 4.10
C PRO A 308 -29.93 5.81 4.78
N LEU A 309 -28.73 5.23 4.78
CA LEU A 309 -27.53 5.83 5.39
C LEU A 309 -27.18 7.15 4.69
N PHE A 310 -27.13 7.13 3.35
CA PHE A 310 -26.72 8.27 2.55
C PHE A 310 -27.79 9.35 2.54
N GLU A 311 -29.07 8.98 2.52
CA GLU A 311 -30.16 9.95 2.65
C GLU A 311 -30.08 10.70 4.00
N GLY A 312 -29.89 9.98 5.10
CA GLY A 312 -29.74 10.56 6.44
C GLY A 312 -28.58 11.55 6.52
N LEU A 313 -27.42 11.18 5.98
CA LEU A 313 -26.25 12.06 5.89
C LEU A 313 -26.54 13.31 5.05
N ARG A 314 -27.05 13.14 3.83
CA ARG A 314 -27.30 14.25 2.89
C ARG A 314 -28.27 15.28 3.46
N GLN A 315 -29.35 14.83 4.11
CA GLN A 315 -30.35 15.71 4.74
C GLN A 315 -29.78 16.58 5.87
N ARG A 316 -28.64 16.19 6.46
CA ARG A 316 -28.01 16.89 7.59
C ARG A 316 -26.76 17.66 7.19
N LEU A 317 -25.93 17.10 6.31
CA LEU A 317 -24.67 17.71 5.86
C LEU A 317 -24.90 18.90 4.92
N VAL A 318 -25.87 18.84 3.99
CA VAL A 318 -26.13 19.99 3.09
C VAL A 318 -26.58 21.22 3.89
N PRO A 319 -27.57 21.14 4.81
CA PRO A 319 -27.91 22.30 5.65
C PRO A 319 -26.81 22.72 6.64
N LEU A 320 -25.94 21.79 7.07
CA LEU A 320 -24.80 22.12 7.92
C LEU A 320 -23.76 22.93 7.13
N LEU A 321 -23.44 22.51 5.92
CA LEU A 321 -22.56 23.23 5.00
C LEU A 321 -23.06 24.65 4.76
N ASP A 322 -24.35 24.82 4.46
CA ASP A 322 -24.95 26.15 4.27
C ASP A 322 -24.76 27.05 5.51
N LYS A 323 -24.96 26.50 6.72
CA LYS A 323 -24.75 27.23 7.98
C LYS A 323 -23.28 27.60 8.19
N ILE A 324 -22.35 26.71 7.88
CA ILE A 324 -20.91 26.97 8.01
C ILE A 324 -20.49 28.07 7.03
N MET A 325 -20.89 27.97 5.77
CA MET A 325 -20.58 28.97 4.74
C MET A 325 -21.17 30.35 5.10
N ALA A 326 -22.38 30.39 5.65
CA ALA A 326 -22.98 31.63 6.15
C ALA A 326 -22.23 32.20 7.37
N ALA A 327 -21.81 31.36 8.32
CA ALA A 327 -21.09 31.78 9.51
C ALA A 327 -19.73 32.41 9.17
N LYS A 328 -19.02 31.85 8.17
CA LYS A 328 -17.72 32.35 7.70
C LYS A 328 -17.74 33.81 7.23
N ALA A 329 -18.88 34.31 6.75
CA ALA A 329 -19.03 35.72 6.39
C ALA A 329 -18.87 36.67 7.59
N SER A 330 -19.13 36.19 8.81
CA SER A 330 -19.05 36.96 10.07
C SER A 330 -17.93 36.50 11.01
N ASN A 331 -17.42 35.29 10.81
CA ASN A 331 -16.33 34.69 11.57
C ASN A 331 -15.35 34.01 10.59
N PRO A 332 -14.46 34.78 9.94
CA PRO A 332 -13.57 34.25 8.93
C PRO A 332 -12.58 33.24 9.54
N ASP A 333 -12.09 32.34 8.70
CA ASP A 333 -11.06 31.38 9.07
C ASP A 333 -9.75 32.09 9.44
N PRO A 334 -8.90 31.49 10.29
CA PRO A 334 -7.57 32.04 10.54
C PRO A 334 -6.75 32.13 9.25
N GLU A 335 -6.03 33.22 9.07
CA GLU A 335 -5.18 33.43 7.90
C GLU A 335 -3.92 32.55 7.94
N TRP A 336 -3.63 31.87 6.84
CA TRP A 336 -2.38 31.13 6.63
C TRP A 336 -1.32 32.03 6.00
N PRO A 337 -0.14 32.23 6.61
CA PRO A 337 0.86 33.12 6.04
C PRO A 337 1.57 32.49 4.84
N GLU A 338 1.30 33.01 3.64
CA GLU A 338 1.83 32.50 2.35
C GLU A 338 3.37 32.46 2.23
N HIS A 339 4.08 33.22 3.07
CA HIS A 339 5.54 33.32 3.03
C HIS A 339 6.26 32.25 3.85
N LEU A 340 5.53 31.49 4.68
CA LEU A 340 6.13 30.39 5.43
C LEU A 340 6.60 29.30 4.48
N GLN A 341 7.66 28.61 4.90
CA GLN A 341 8.19 27.46 4.19
C GLN A 341 8.37 26.32 5.18
N PHE A 342 7.98 25.13 4.76
CA PHE A 342 8.05 23.91 5.57
C PHE A 342 8.98 22.93 4.87
N PRO A 343 10.28 22.89 5.22
CA PRO A 343 11.23 22.00 4.57
C PRO A 343 10.83 20.52 4.73
N ILE A 344 11.11 19.72 3.71
CA ILE A 344 10.76 18.28 3.69
C ILE A 344 11.36 17.55 4.89
N GLU A 345 12.60 17.86 5.26
CA GLU A 345 13.29 17.21 6.39
C GLU A 345 12.57 17.47 7.72
N ASP A 346 12.11 18.70 7.94
CA ASP A 346 11.37 19.09 9.15
C ASP A 346 9.96 18.49 9.17
N GLN A 347 9.26 18.46 8.02
CA GLN A 347 7.99 17.74 7.89
C GLN A 347 8.14 16.25 8.16
N THR A 348 9.20 15.62 7.63
CA THR A 348 9.50 14.20 7.82
C THR A 348 9.72 13.92 9.31
N ALA A 349 10.53 14.72 9.99
CA ALA A 349 10.84 14.55 11.40
C ALA A 349 9.61 14.77 12.29
N PHE A 350 8.83 15.83 12.04
CA PHE A 350 7.57 16.08 12.76
C PHE A 350 6.56 14.95 12.57
N CYS A 351 6.31 14.53 11.32
CA CYS A 351 5.33 13.48 11.04
C CYS A 351 5.80 12.11 11.55
N THR A 352 7.10 11.83 11.56
CA THR A 352 7.65 10.60 12.19
C THR A 352 7.32 10.56 13.68
N LYS A 353 7.51 11.68 14.42
CA LYS A 353 7.12 11.74 15.85
C LYS A 353 5.63 11.48 16.05
N VAL A 354 4.78 12.03 15.17
CA VAL A 354 3.33 11.79 15.22
C VAL A 354 3.00 10.32 14.98
N SER A 355 3.55 9.69 13.93
CA SER A 355 3.33 8.26 13.67
C SER A 355 3.83 7.36 14.80
N GLU A 356 4.97 7.68 15.42
CA GLU A 356 5.48 6.97 16.60
C GLU A 356 4.52 7.09 17.79
N ALA A 357 3.95 8.27 18.03
CA ALA A 357 2.97 8.50 19.10
C ALA A 357 1.65 7.74 18.86
N MET A 358 1.26 7.55 17.59
CA MET A 358 0.13 6.67 17.20
C MET A 358 0.44 5.19 17.45
N GLY A 359 1.70 4.82 17.64
CA GLY A 359 2.15 3.45 17.91
C GLY A 359 2.70 2.71 16.70
N PHE A 360 3.03 3.40 15.60
CA PHE A 360 3.59 2.75 14.41
C PHE A 360 4.99 2.20 14.68
N ASP A 361 5.20 0.92 14.39
CA ASP A 361 6.51 0.28 14.55
C ASP A 361 7.36 0.44 13.29
N PHE A 362 8.30 1.38 13.31
CA PHE A 362 9.28 1.60 12.24
C PHE A 362 10.35 0.48 12.13
N GLN A 363 10.41 -0.48 13.05
CA GLN A 363 11.21 -1.71 12.84
C GLN A 363 10.47 -2.73 11.96
N ALA A 364 9.14 -2.63 11.92
CA ALA A 364 8.23 -3.45 11.12
C ALA A 364 7.66 -2.68 9.92
N GLY A 365 8.26 -1.53 9.56
CA GLY A 365 7.71 -0.67 8.53
C GLY A 365 8.56 0.52 8.14
N ARG A 366 8.08 1.33 7.19
CA ARG A 366 8.74 2.57 6.75
C ARG A 366 7.79 3.55 6.08
N MET A 367 8.21 4.81 6.07
CA MET A 367 7.56 5.93 5.37
C MET A 367 8.42 6.40 4.20
N ASP A 368 7.80 6.63 3.04
CA ASP A 368 8.46 7.15 1.83
C ASP A 368 7.66 8.26 1.14
N ALA A 369 8.26 8.90 0.14
CA ALA A 369 7.55 9.86 -0.71
C ALA A 369 6.91 9.17 -1.93
N SER A 370 5.71 9.60 -2.30
CA SER A 370 5.05 9.21 -3.56
C SER A 370 4.21 10.38 -4.10
N THR A 371 3.68 10.22 -5.32
CA THR A 371 2.78 11.25 -5.91
C THR A 371 1.39 11.23 -5.26
N HIS A 372 0.92 10.03 -4.90
CA HIS A 372 -0.37 9.79 -4.26
C HIS A 372 -0.09 8.93 -3.02
N PRO A 373 -0.30 9.45 -1.80
CA PRO A 373 -0.18 8.66 -0.57
C PRO A 373 -0.97 7.35 -0.66
N PHE A 374 -0.37 6.29 -0.11
CA PHE A 374 -0.98 4.97 0.02
C PHE A 374 -0.21 4.14 1.05
N SER A 375 -0.90 3.17 1.64
CA SER A 375 -0.35 2.12 2.47
C SER A 375 -0.26 0.80 1.68
N ALA A 376 0.82 0.07 1.89
CA ALA A 376 1.09 -1.21 1.28
C ALA A 376 1.99 -2.04 2.20
N GLY A 377 2.27 -3.28 1.83
CA GLY A 377 3.17 -4.10 2.63
C GLY A 377 3.27 -5.49 2.07
N LEU A 378 4.04 -6.32 2.76
CA LEU A 378 3.95 -7.75 2.55
C LEU A 378 2.84 -8.30 3.45
N TRP A 379 3.01 -8.17 4.77
CA TRP A 379 2.20 -8.70 5.88
C TRP A 379 2.67 -8.04 7.19
N PRO A 380 2.04 -8.31 8.35
CA PRO A 380 2.60 -7.92 9.65
C PRO A 380 4.10 -8.19 9.74
N GLY A 381 4.87 -7.14 10.06
CA GLY A 381 6.34 -7.15 10.06
C GLY A 381 7.01 -6.46 8.86
N ASP A 382 6.27 -6.15 7.80
CA ASP A 382 6.71 -5.25 6.70
C ASP A 382 5.50 -4.48 6.15
N THR A 383 5.10 -3.45 6.89
CA THR A 383 4.02 -2.51 6.53
C THR A 383 4.62 -1.16 6.18
N ARG A 384 4.30 -0.62 5.01
CA ARG A 384 4.88 0.59 4.46
C ARG A 384 3.78 1.57 4.14
N PHE A 385 4.09 2.84 4.23
CA PHE A 385 3.21 3.85 3.68
C PHE A 385 4.00 4.96 3.02
N THR A 386 3.29 5.77 2.25
CA THR A 386 3.87 6.91 1.55
C THR A 386 3.14 8.19 1.88
N THR A 387 3.82 9.32 1.76
CA THR A 387 3.24 10.64 1.91
C THR A 387 3.67 11.55 0.75
N ARG A 388 3.05 12.72 0.68
CA ARG A 388 3.42 13.83 -0.20
C ARG A 388 3.74 15.06 0.65
N TYR A 389 4.72 15.84 0.22
CA TYR A 389 5.13 17.06 0.91
C TYR A 389 4.64 18.29 0.15
N ASP A 390 4.23 19.32 0.87
CA ASP A 390 3.98 20.66 0.35
C ASP A 390 4.87 21.65 1.08
N LEU A 391 5.67 22.43 0.36
CA LEU A 391 6.58 23.40 0.98
C LEU A 391 5.86 24.63 1.54
N SER A 392 4.63 24.89 1.09
CA SER A 392 3.82 26.05 1.49
C SER A 392 2.97 25.79 2.73
N GLU A 393 2.70 24.52 3.06
CA GLU A 393 1.91 24.12 4.22
C GLU A 393 2.23 22.69 4.69
N PRO A 394 2.24 22.41 6.01
CA PRO A 394 2.62 21.09 6.54
C PRO A 394 1.42 20.15 6.73
N PHE A 395 0.18 20.62 6.59
CA PHE A 395 -1.02 19.86 6.92
C PHE A 395 -1.33 18.78 5.89
N SER A 396 -1.09 19.00 4.59
CA SER A 396 -1.28 17.91 3.63
C SER A 396 -0.33 16.76 3.92
N CYS A 397 0.88 17.02 4.40
CA CYS A 397 1.80 15.96 4.81
C CYS A 397 1.36 15.34 6.13
N LEU A 398 1.08 16.14 7.16
CA LEU A 398 0.65 15.66 8.47
C LEU A 398 -0.57 14.74 8.38
N TYR A 399 -1.67 15.23 7.79
CA TYR A 399 -2.90 14.47 7.71
C TYR A 399 -2.78 13.30 6.73
N GLY A 400 -2.00 13.44 5.65
CA GLY A 400 -1.64 12.30 4.81
C GLY A 400 -0.89 11.22 5.60
N VAL A 401 0.08 11.58 6.43
CA VAL A 401 0.82 10.64 7.27
C VAL A 401 -0.09 10.02 8.32
N MET A 402 -0.92 10.78 9.02
CA MET A 402 -1.84 10.22 10.01
C MET A 402 -2.85 9.25 9.37
N HIS A 403 -3.38 9.61 8.20
CA HIS A 403 -4.27 8.75 7.41
C HIS A 403 -3.62 7.41 7.07
N GLU A 404 -2.46 7.46 6.42
CA GLU A 404 -1.78 6.24 5.99
C GLU A 404 -1.18 5.46 7.16
N THR A 405 -0.80 6.13 8.25
CA THR A 405 -0.39 5.46 9.49
C THR A 405 -1.57 4.71 10.10
N GLY A 406 -2.79 5.26 10.07
CA GLY A 406 -3.98 4.56 10.57
C GLY A 406 -4.30 3.28 9.78
N HIS A 407 -4.18 3.33 8.45
CA HIS A 407 -4.19 2.13 7.61
C HIS A 407 -3.07 1.15 8.02
N ALA A 408 -1.84 1.64 8.15
CA ALA A 408 -0.70 0.81 8.48
C ALA A 408 -0.76 0.18 9.88
N LEU A 409 -1.40 0.85 10.85
CA LEU A 409 -1.64 0.31 12.18
C LEU A 409 -2.64 -0.85 12.17
N TYR A 410 -3.67 -0.79 11.31
CA TYR A 410 -4.54 -1.94 11.11
C TYR A 410 -3.73 -3.13 10.60
N GLU A 411 -2.95 -2.93 9.55
CA GLU A 411 -2.11 -3.96 8.94
C GLU A 411 -1.06 -4.52 9.92
N GLN A 412 -0.41 -3.66 10.73
CA GLN A 412 0.52 -4.12 11.78
C GLN A 412 -0.18 -4.88 12.92
N GLY A 413 -1.44 -4.55 13.19
CA GLY A 413 -2.26 -5.19 14.23
C GLY A 413 -2.91 -6.51 13.80
N LEU A 414 -2.82 -6.91 12.53
CA LEU A 414 -3.35 -8.20 12.07
C LEU A 414 -2.61 -9.39 12.72
N ALA A 415 -3.34 -10.45 13.01
CA ALA A 415 -2.83 -11.63 13.70
C ALA A 415 -1.79 -12.41 12.86
N SER A 416 -0.52 -12.35 13.27
CA SER A 416 0.62 -12.90 12.51
C SER A 416 0.57 -14.43 12.33
N GLU A 417 -0.08 -15.16 13.24
CA GLU A 417 -0.32 -16.59 13.14
C GLU A 417 -1.21 -16.98 11.93
N HIS A 418 -2.01 -16.02 11.44
CA HIS A 418 -2.87 -16.17 10.27
C HIS A 418 -2.27 -15.54 8.99
N ALA A 419 -0.97 -15.22 8.98
CA ALA A 419 -0.32 -14.61 7.82
C ALA A 419 -0.53 -15.44 6.53
N TYR A 420 -0.72 -14.71 5.42
CA TYR A 420 -0.99 -15.29 4.10
C TYR A 420 -2.31 -16.08 4.00
N THR A 421 -3.32 -15.69 4.78
CA THR A 421 -4.66 -16.31 4.73
C THR A 421 -5.74 -15.25 4.75
N PRO A 422 -6.95 -15.53 4.24
CA PRO A 422 -8.05 -14.57 4.32
C PRO A 422 -8.40 -14.16 5.75
N ARG A 423 -8.41 -15.11 6.71
CA ARG A 423 -8.65 -14.81 8.13
C ARG A 423 -7.68 -13.75 8.67
N GLY A 424 -6.42 -13.80 8.24
CA GLY A 424 -5.40 -12.86 8.67
C GLY A 424 -5.39 -11.52 7.92
N ALA A 425 -6.25 -11.32 6.92
CA ALA A 425 -6.31 -10.11 6.11
C ALA A 425 -7.30 -9.07 6.67
N ALA A 426 -7.21 -7.83 6.20
CA ALA A 426 -8.23 -6.81 6.43
C ALA A 426 -9.57 -7.21 5.78
N VAL A 427 -10.69 -6.90 6.45
CA VAL A 427 -12.01 -7.43 6.09
C VAL A 427 -12.69 -6.71 4.91
N SER A 428 -12.53 -5.39 4.81
CA SER A 428 -13.12 -4.57 3.75
C SER A 428 -12.42 -3.22 3.62
N LEU A 429 -12.69 -2.51 2.52
CA LEU A 429 -12.20 -1.14 2.36
C LEU A 429 -12.86 -0.18 3.35
N GLY A 430 -14.13 -0.36 3.70
CA GLY A 430 -14.81 0.50 4.67
C GLY A 430 -14.20 0.41 6.06
N VAL A 431 -13.93 -0.80 6.57
CA VAL A 431 -13.24 -0.97 7.86
C VAL A 431 -11.80 -0.48 7.78
N HIS A 432 -11.10 -0.71 6.67
CA HIS A 432 -9.72 -0.25 6.50
C HIS A 432 -9.63 1.29 6.48
N GLU A 433 -10.54 1.97 5.79
CA GLU A 433 -10.70 3.43 5.80
C GLU A 433 -11.16 3.95 7.16
N SER A 434 -11.92 3.17 7.93
CA SER A 434 -12.29 3.60 9.29
C SER A 434 -11.07 3.76 10.19
N GLN A 435 -10.04 2.93 9.99
CA GLN A 435 -8.80 3.05 10.76
C GLN A 435 -8.00 4.28 10.35
N SER A 436 -7.91 4.60 9.05
CA SER A 436 -7.24 5.82 8.61
C SER A 436 -7.97 7.08 9.09
N ARG A 437 -9.29 7.14 8.94
CA ARG A 437 -10.12 8.29 9.35
C ARG A 437 -10.22 8.45 10.86
N PHE A 438 -10.19 7.35 11.62
CA PHE A 438 -10.10 7.43 13.07
C PHE A 438 -8.87 8.24 13.50
N TRP A 439 -7.69 7.88 12.99
CA TRP A 439 -6.47 8.57 13.39
C TRP A 439 -6.33 9.96 12.76
N GLU A 440 -6.62 10.10 11.46
CA GLU A 440 -6.51 11.38 10.75
C GLU A 440 -7.43 12.44 11.36
N ASN A 441 -8.71 12.10 11.54
CA ASN A 441 -9.74 13.07 11.83
C ASN A 441 -10.18 13.03 13.29
N GLN A 442 -10.67 11.86 13.74
CA GLN A 442 -11.24 11.70 15.08
C GLN A 442 -10.21 12.01 16.18
N ILE A 443 -8.93 11.72 15.91
CA ILE A 443 -7.81 12.08 16.77
C ILE A 443 -7.11 13.35 16.26
N GLY A 444 -6.59 13.34 15.02
CA GLY A 444 -5.68 14.38 14.51
C GLY A 444 -6.28 15.76 14.23
N ARG A 445 -7.60 15.88 14.08
CA ARG A 445 -8.28 17.16 13.81
C ARG A 445 -9.03 17.68 15.03
N THR A 446 -8.47 17.49 16.22
CA THR A 446 -9.03 17.96 17.50
C THR A 446 -8.13 19.01 18.18
N PRO A 447 -8.68 19.89 19.04
CA PRO A 447 -7.86 20.74 19.89
C PRO A 447 -6.97 19.92 20.85
N ALA A 448 -7.46 18.77 21.31
CA ALA A 448 -6.73 17.83 22.16
C ALA A 448 -5.42 17.37 21.51
N PHE A 449 -5.48 16.94 20.25
CA PHE A 449 -4.30 16.57 19.47
C PHE A 449 -3.33 17.73 19.35
N TRP A 450 -3.82 18.93 19.00
CA TRP A 450 -2.94 20.08 18.83
C TRP A 450 -2.28 20.50 20.15
N LYS A 451 -2.91 20.32 21.31
CA LYS A 451 -2.25 20.55 22.60
C LYS A 451 -1.05 19.61 22.80
N ALA A 452 -1.18 18.34 22.42
CA ALA A 452 -0.09 17.36 22.51
C ALA A 452 1.00 17.60 21.44
N ALA A 453 0.61 17.92 20.21
CA ALA A 453 1.51 18.05 19.06
C ALA A 453 2.18 19.43 18.93
N LEU A 454 1.61 20.50 19.52
CA LEU A 454 2.12 21.87 19.39
C LEU A 454 3.59 22.04 19.82
N PRO A 455 4.09 21.39 20.90
CA PRO A 455 5.51 21.42 21.22
C PRO A 455 6.38 20.85 20.10
N TRP A 456 5.97 19.73 19.49
CA TRP A 456 6.69 19.11 18.38
C TRP A 456 6.61 19.97 17.12
N PHE A 457 5.45 20.57 16.85
CA PHE A 457 5.27 21.49 15.72
C PHE A 457 6.20 22.70 15.85
N THR A 458 6.22 23.33 17.02
CA THR A 458 7.06 24.52 17.30
C THR A 458 8.55 24.19 17.24
N GLU A 459 8.96 22.98 17.65
CA GLU A 459 10.34 22.52 17.57
C GLU A 459 10.85 22.46 16.11
N HIS A 460 10.02 21.97 15.19
CA HIS A 460 10.39 21.80 13.77
C HIS A 460 10.10 23.04 12.92
N PHE A 461 9.15 23.87 13.32
CA PHE A 461 8.74 25.07 12.60
C PHE A 461 8.79 26.32 13.49
N PRO A 462 9.99 26.72 13.98
CA PRO A 462 10.13 27.82 14.94
C PRO A 462 9.76 29.21 14.36
N ASP A 463 9.74 29.33 13.03
CA ASP A 463 9.34 30.54 12.32
C ASP A 463 7.81 30.65 12.14
N ALA A 464 7.06 29.58 12.43
CA ALA A 464 5.60 29.64 12.41
C ALA A 464 5.09 30.60 13.50
N PRO A 465 3.98 31.32 13.26
CA PRO A 465 3.35 32.13 14.30
C PRO A 465 3.04 31.31 15.56
N SER A 466 3.05 31.97 16.72
CA SER A 466 2.68 31.35 18.00
C SER A 466 1.17 31.10 18.06
N TRP A 467 0.68 30.13 17.29
CA TRP A 467 -0.70 29.67 17.32
C TRP A 467 -0.97 28.83 18.57
N ASP A 468 -2.17 28.96 19.12
CA ASP A 468 -2.67 28.02 20.11
C ASP A 468 -3.35 26.82 19.42
N ALA A 469 -3.66 25.80 20.23
CA ALA A 469 -4.27 24.56 19.73
C ALA A 469 -5.63 24.79 19.06
N GLU A 470 -6.42 25.73 19.57
CA GLU A 470 -7.72 26.09 18.99
C GLU A 470 -7.57 26.75 17.61
N THR A 471 -6.57 27.61 17.43
CA THR A 471 -6.30 28.25 16.13
C THR A 471 -5.85 27.23 15.10
N LEU A 472 -4.92 26.33 15.45
CA LEU A 472 -4.47 25.26 14.56
C LEU A 472 -5.61 24.28 14.24
N ASN A 473 -6.46 23.96 15.21
CA ASN A 473 -7.66 23.18 14.97
C ASN A 473 -8.59 23.85 13.96
N ARG A 474 -8.85 25.15 14.09
CA ARG A 474 -9.68 25.90 13.13
C ARG A 474 -9.07 25.95 11.73
N ILE A 475 -7.74 26.03 11.60
CA ILE A 475 -7.05 25.95 10.31
C ILE A 475 -7.23 24.56 9.69
N ALA A 476 -7.00 23.51 10.49
CA ALA A 476 -7.12 22.12 10.06
C ALA A 476 -8.55 21.71 9.67
N ASN A 477 -9.56 22.31 10.28
CA ASN A 477 -10.98 22.04 10.05
C ASN A 477 -11.65 23.09 9.14
N ASN A 478 -10.88 23.72 8.27
CA ASN A 478 -11.41 24.67 7.30
C ASN A 478 -12.36 23.98 6.30
N VAL A 479 -13.63 24.42 6.27
CA VAL A 479 -14.66 23.86 5.38
C VAL A 479 -14.82 24.70 4.11
N SER A 480 -14.88 24.09 2.93
CA SER A 480 -15.08 24.82 1.68
C SER A 480 -15.89 24.05 0.63
N THR A 481 -16.57 24.75 -0.26
CA THR A 481 -17.24 24.15 -1.42
C THR A 481 -16.24 23.90 -2.56
N GLY A 482 -15.20 23.10 -2.26
CA GLY A 482 -14.20 22.68 -3.23
C GLY A 482 -14.75 21.66 -4.23
N PHE A 483 -14.12 21.55 -5.40
CA PHE A 483 -14.51 20.56 -6.41
C PHE A 483 -13.85 19.19 -6.18
N VAL A 484 -12.63 19.22 -5.63
CA VAL A 484 -11.71 18.08 -5.53
C VAL A 484 -11.97 17.25 -4.28
N ARG A 485 -12.49 16.02 -4.47
CA ARG A 485 -12.84 15.09 -3.38
C ARG A 485 -11.65 14.78 -2.47
N VAL A 486 -10.47 14.53 -3.03
CA VAL A 486 -9.27 14.21 -2.24
C VAL A 486 -8.70 15.40 -1.47
N GLU A 487 -9.23 16.61 -1.71
CA GLU A 487 -8.90 17.86 -1.00
C GLU A 487 -10.09 18.36 -0.18
N ALA A 488 -11.20 17.63 -0.16
CA ALA A 488 -12.43 18.03 0.53
C ALA A 488 -12.30 17.85 2.04
N ASP A 489 -12.90 18.77 2.78
CA ASP A 489 -13.00 18.73 4.24
C ASP A 489 -14.00 17.67 4.73
N GLU A 490 -14.01 17.39 6.04
CA GLU A 490 -14.86 16.34 6.63
C GLU A 490 -16.36 16.51 6.38
N VAL A 491 -16.84 17.75 6.25
CA VAL A 491 -18.26 18.03 6.02
C VAL A 491 -18.63 17.76 4.57
N THR A 492 -17.78 18.18 3.64
CA THR A 492 -18.08 18.10 2.19
C THR A 492 -17.63 16.80 1.55
N TYR A 493 -16.64 16.10 2.11
CA TYR A 493 -16.07 14.86 1.57
C TYR A 493 -17.14 13.80 1.31
N ASN A 494 -18.03 13.55 2.28
CA ASN A 494 -19.10 12.57 2.13
C ASN A 494 -20.12 12.97 1.06
N LEU A 495 -20.36 14.27 0.83
CA LEU A 495 -21.22 14.73 -0.27
C LEU A 495 -20.60 14.36 -1.64
N HIS A 496 -19.27 14.45 -1.77
CA HIS A 496 -18.59 14.04 -3.01
C HIS A 496 -18.72 12.52 -3.26
N VAL A 497 -18.61 11.70 -2.21
CA VAL A 497 -18.78 10.25 -2.29
C VAL A 497 -20.21 9.89 -2.69
N MET A 498 -21.20 10.46 -2.00
CA MET A 498 -22.62 10.22 -2.30
C MET A 498 -22.98 10.62 -3.73
N LEU A 499 -22.36 11.68 -4.28
CA LEU A 499 -22.62 12.11 -5.65
C LEU A 499 -22.18 11.03 -6.66
N ARG A 500 -21.04 10.39 -6.41
CA ARG A 500 -20.53 9.30 -7.26
C ARG A 500 -21.39 8.05 -7.12
N TYR A 501 -21.79 7.72 -5.90
CA TYR A 501 -22.71 6.62 -5.63
C TYR A 501 -24.04 6.78 -6.38
N GLU A 502 -24.67 7.95 -6.31
CA GLU A 502 -25.94 8.21 -7.00
C GLU A 502 -25.80 8.16 -8.53
N ILE A 503 -24.67 8.62 -9.06
CA ILE A 503 -24.37 8.51 -10.49
C ILE A 503 -24.17 7.05 -10.89
N GLU A 504 -23.37 6.28 -10.15
CA GLU A 504 -23.15 4.87 -10.44
C GLU A 504 -24.44 4.05 -10.38
N LYS A 505 -25.30 4.30 -9.37
CA LYS A 505 -26.66 3.74 -9.32
C LYS A 505 -27.43 4.03 -10.60
N GLN A 506 -27.42 5.28 -11.08
CA GLN A 506 -28.13 5.63 -12.31
C GLN A 506 -27.53 4.98 -13.57
N LEU A 507 -26.22 4.69 -13.59
CA LEU A 507 -25.56 4.00 -14.71
C LEU A 507 -25.88 2.49 -14.77
N PHE A 508 -25.98 1.84 -13.60
CA PHE A 508 -26.10 0.39 -13.49
C PHE A 508 -27.52 -0.11 -13.20
N ASN A 509 -28.27 0.60 -12.37
CA ASN A 509 -29.66 0.28 -12.02
C ASN A 509 -30.69 1.15 -12.77
N GLY A 510 -30.26 2.30 -13.30
CA GLY A 510 -31.09 3.23 -14.05
C GLY A 510 -30.75 3.32 -15.53
N ASP A 511 -31.21 4.40 -16.15
CA ASP A 511 -31.11 4.65 -17.60
C ASP A 511 -30.18 5.84 -17.94
N LEU A 512 -29.24 6.21 -17.06
CA LEU A 512 -28.31 7.30 -17.35
C LEU A 512 -27.36 6.88 -18.49
N ALA A 513 -27.42 7.58 -19.62
CA ALA A 513 -26.47 7.41 -20.70
C ALA A 513 -25.15 8.11 -20.37
N VAL A 514 -24.02 7.52 -20.80
CA VAL A 514 -22.68 8.03 -20.49
C VAL A 514 -22.45 9.45 -21.02
N LYS A 515 -22.97 9.76 -22.22
CA LYS A 515 -22.93 11.11 -22.79
C LYS A 515 -23.58 12.19 -21.91
N ASP A 516 -24.55 11.81 -21.07
CA ASP A 516 -25.31 12.72 -20.21
C ASP A 516 -24.66 12.88 -18.82
N LEU A 517 -23.59 12.12 -18.55
CA LEU A 517 -22.84 12.12 -17.30
C LEU A 517 -22.34 13.52 -16.87
N PRO A 518 -21.75 14.36 -17.74
CA PRO A 518 -21.32 15.69 -17.33
C PRO A 518 -22.48 16.55 -16.84
N SER A 519 -23.65 16.46 -17.51
CA SER A 519 -24.84 17.23 -17.12
C SER A 519 -25.43 16.74 -15.80
N ALA A 520 -25.54 15.41 -15.62
CA ALA A 520 -26.00 14.80 -14.37
C ALA A 520 -25.10 15.19 -13.20
N TRP A 521 -23.77 15.09 -13.38
CA TRP A 521 -22.78 15.50 -12.39
C TRP A 521 -22.95 16.97 -12.02
N ASN A 522 -22.94 17.87 -12.99
CA ASN A 522 -22.98 19.31 -12.75
C ASN A 522 -24.28 19.74 -12.06
N SER A 523 -25.40 19.13 -12.44
CA SER A 523 -26.71 19.40 -11.82
C SER A 523 -26.75 18.96 -10.36
N MET A 524 -26.23 17.76 -10.05
CA MET A 524 -26.17 17.25 -8.68
C MET A 524 -25.18 18.06 -7.83
N PHE A 525 -24.02 18.39 -8.38
CA PHE A 525 -23.01 19.23 -7.72
C PHE A 525 -23.58 20.60 -7.36
N LYS A 526 -24.25 21.27 -8.30
CA LYS A 526 -24.91 22.55 -8.05
C LYS A 526 -25.97 22.44 -6.95
N SER A 527 -26.76 21.37 -6.96
CA SER A 527 -27.82 21.17 -5.97
C SER A 527 -27.29 20.94 -4.55
N TRP A 528 -26.12 20.31 -4.39
CA TRP A 528 -25.63 19.90 -3.06
C TRP A 528 -24.55 20.84 -2.51
N PHE A 529 -23.76 21.47 -3.39
CA PHE A 529 -22.65 22.35 -3.02
C PHE A 529 -22.93 23.83 -3.32
N GLY A 530 -24.03 24.16 -4.03
CA GLY A 530 -24.42 25.53 -4.35
C GLY A 530 -23.59 26.23 -5.44
N VAL A 531 -22.55 25.57 -5.98
CA VAL A 531 -21.61 26.15 -6.96
C VAL A 531 -21.67 25.44 -8.31
N ASP A 532 -21.38 26.18 -9.38
CA ASP A 532 -21.35 25.64 -10.75
C ASP A 532 -19.97 25.04 -11.04
N VAL A 533 -19.95 23.83 -11.59
CA VAL A 533 -18.72 23.15 -11.99
C VAL A 533 -18.15 23.86 -13.23
N PRO A 534 -16.90 24.36 -13.18
CA PRO A 534 -16.38 25.22 -14.23
C PRO A 534 -15.96 24.48 -15.51
N ASN A 535 -15.63 23.19 -15.41
CA ASN A 535 -15.18 22.35 -16.53
C ASN A 535 -15.13 20.86 -16.12
N ASP A 536 -15.03 19.96 -17.10
CA ASP A 536 -15.07 18.52 -16.87
C ASP A 536 -13.89 18.01 -16.03
N ARG A 537 -12.72 18.65 -16.10
CA ARG A 537 -11.55 18.31 -15.26
C ARG A 537 -11.83 18.45 -13.76
N LEU A 538 -12.63 19.45 -13.38
CA LEU A 538 -13.13 19.66 -12.02
C LEU A 538 -14.53 19.05 -11.80
N GLY A 539 -15.04 18.35 -12.81
CA GLY A 539 -16.31 17.64 -12.80
C GLY A 539 -16.11 16.13 -12.88
N CYS A 540 -16.84 15.50 -13.78
CA CYS A 540 -16.87 14.04 -13.93
C CYS A 540 -15.52 13.38 -14.31
N LEU A 541 -14.52 14.13 -14.78
CA LEU A 541 -13.18 13.59 -15.08
C LEU A 541 -12.21 13.66 -13.88
N GLN A 542 -12.63 14.22 -12.74
CA GLN A 542 -11.74 14.51 -11.64
C GLN A 542 -11.01 13.27 -11.09
N ASP A 543 -11.74 12.17 -10.92
CA ASP A 543 -11.27 10.94 -10.30
C ASP A 543 -10.95 9.86 -11.34
N ILE A 544 -9.92 9.05 -11.06
CA ILE A 544 -9.44 7.98 -11.94
C ILE A 544 -10.31 6.71 -11.93
N HIS A 545 -11.07 6.49 -10.86
CA HIS A 545 -11.73 5.22 -10.52
C HIS A 545 -12.53 4.58 -11.66
N TRP A 546 -13.36 5.36 -12.37
CA TRP A 546 -14.15 4.85 -13.48
C TRP A 546 -13.29 4.43 -14.68
N SER A 547 -12.13 5.05 -14.90
CA SER A 547 -11.17 4.59 -15.92
C SER A 547 -10.50 3.26 -15.55
N MET A 548 -10.47 2.93 -14.26
CA MET A 548 -10.02 1.65 -13.73
C MET A 548 -11.14 0.60 -13.65
N GLY A 549 -12.37 0.95 -14.06
CA GLY A 549 -13.54 0.08 -13.90
C GLY A 549 -13.88 -0.24 -12.44
N ALA A 550 -13.48 0.64 -11.50
CA ALA A 550 -13.72 0.50 -10.06
C ALA A 550 -15.06 1.16 -9.68
N PHE A 551 -16.15 0.52 -10.10
CA PHE A 551 -17.53 0.91 -9.75
C PHE A 551 -17.97 0.19 -8.48
N GLY A 552 -18.76 0.84 -7.61
CA GLY A 552 -19.09 0.34 -6.26
C GLY A 552 -18.00 0.59 -5.23
N TYR A 553 -16.88 1.23 -5.63
CA TYR A 553 -15.73 1.49 -4.78
C TYR A 553 -15.96 2.67 -3.83
N PHE A 554 -16.41 3.81 -4.36
CA PHE A 554 -16.49 5.07 -3.61
C PHE A 554 -17.27 5.00 -2.29
N PRO A 555 -18.41 4.27 -2.18
CA PRO A 555 -19.20 4.24 -0.95
C PRO A 555 -18.41 3.77 0.28
N THR A 556 -17.36 2.96 0.08
CA THR A 556 -16.49 2.49 1.17
C THR A 556 -15.80 3.63 1.90
N TYR A 557 -15.48 4.73 1.21
CA TYR A 557 -14.89 5.91 1.83
C TYR A 557 -15.83 6.55 2.87
N THR A 558 -17.12 6.64 2.57
CA THR A 558 -18.10 7.16 3.54
C THR A 558 -18.33 6.18 4.67
N LEU A 559 -18.41 4.87 4.39
CA LEU A 559 -18.49 3.87 5.48
C LEU A 559 -17.32 3.97 6.45
N GLY A 560 -16.10 4.21 5.95
CA GLY A 560 -14.94 4.47 6.80
C GLY A 560 -15.17 5.61 7.79
N ASN A 561 -15.69 6.75 7.33
CA ASN A 561 -16.03 7.87 8.21
C ASN A 561 -17.10 7.50 9.26
N LEU A 562 -18.13 6.75 8.88
CA LEU A 562 -19.20 6.35 9.80
C LEU A 562 -18.70 5.37 10.86
N TYR A 563 -17.97 4.34 10.43
CA TYR A 563 -17.37 3.36 11.32
C TYR A 563 -16.36 4.01 12.25
N ALA A 564 -15.55 4.95 11.78
CA ALA A 564 -14.57 5.65 12.61
C ALA A 564 -15.25 6.40 13.79
N ALA A 565 -16.33 7.14 13.51
CA ALA A 565 -17.08 7.84 14.54
C ALA A 565 -17.80 6.87 15.50
N GLN A 566 -18.38 5.78 14.98
CA GLN A 566 -19.04 4.76 15.79
C GLN A 566 -18.08 4.02 16.73
N LEU A 567 -16.86 3.75 16.25
CA LEU A 567 -15.77 3.20 17.07
C LEU A 567 -15.30 4.18 18.14
N LEU A 568 -15.15 5.48 17.81
CA LEU A 568 -14.78 6.50 18.78
C LEU A 568 -15.78 6.60 19.93
N GLU A 569 -17.07 6.63 19.63
CA GLU A 569 -18.13 6.73 20.66
C GLU A 569 -18.12 5.51 21.58
N SER A 570 -18.02 4.31 21.00
CA SER A 570 -17.94 3.06 21.78
C SER A 570 -16.66 2.98 22.62
N MET A 571 -15.56 3.52 22.10
CA MET A 571 -14.28 3.61 22.81
C MET A 571 -14.36 4.59 23.98
N ALA A 572 -15.05 5.73 23.81
CA ALA A 572 -15.27 6.70 24.88
C ALA A 572 -16.09 6.11 26.04
N ASP A 573 -17.10 5.29 25.73
CA ASP A 573 -17.90 4.60 26.76
C ASP A 573 -17.06 3.64 27.63
N GLU A 574 -16.01 3.03 27.06
CA GLU A 574 -15.15 2.07 27.75
C GLU A 574 -13.90 2.69 28.41
N LEU A 575 -13.26 3.67 27.75
CA LEU A 575 -12.02 4.29 28.20
C LEU A 575 -12.22 5.61 28.96
N GLY A 576 -13.38 6.25 28.80
CA GLY A 576 -13.70 7.55 29.37
C GLY A 576 -13.37 8.71 28.43
N ASP A 577 -12.83 9.79 28.99
CA ASP A 577 -12.59 11.04 28.26
C ASP A 577 -11.43 10.88 27.26
N ILE A 578 -11.77 10.74 25.97
CA ILE A 578 -10.79 10.54 24.90
C ILE A 578 -9.91 11.78 24.70
N ASP A 579 -10.45 13.00 24.86
CA ASP A 579 -9.66 14.23 24.72
C ASP A 579 -8.55 14.26 25.76
N GLN A 580 -8.80 13.82 27.01
CA GLN A 580 -7.75 13.71 28.03
C GLN A 580 -6.66 12.71 27.65
N ILE A 581 -7.02 11.58 27.02
CA ILE A 581 -6.04 10.59 26.53
C ILE A 581 -5.22 11.22 25.42
N VAL A 582 -5.85 11.89 24.45
CA VAL A 582 -5.16 12.51 23.31
C VAL A 582 -4.23 13.64 23.77
N GLU A 583 -4.69 14.51 24.67
CA GLU A 583 -3.89 15.60 25.26
C GLU A 583 -2.65 15.11 26.02
N SER A 584 -2.65 13.87 26.52
CA SER A 584 -1.51 13.30 27.24
C SER A 584 -0.30 13.03 26.34
N GLY A 585 -0.52 12.87 25.02
CA GLY A 585 0.50 12.47 24.05
C GLY A 585 0.86 10.97 24.08
N ASP A 586 0.23 10.17 24.95
CA ASP A 586 0.31 8.70 24.95
C ASP A 586 -1.02 8.11 24.48
N TRP A 587 -1.07 7.71 23.21
CA TRP A 587 -2.28 7.19 22.57
C TRP A 587 -2.32 5.66 22.56
N SER A 588 -1.44 5.00 23.32
CA SER A 588 -1.31 3.54 23.32
C SER A 588 -2.58 2.82 23.77
N SER A 589 -3.38 3.43 24.65
CA SER A 589 -4.67 2.89 25.11
C SER A 589 -5.72 2.81 23.99
N LEU A 590 -5.73 3.78 23.06
CA LEU A 590 -6.62 3.77 21.90
C LEU A 590 -6.27 2.60 20.98
N LEU A 591 -4.97 2.41 20.69
CA LEU A 591 -4.48 1.30 19.87
C LEU A 591 -4.73 -0.06 20.56
N GLN A 592 -4.51 -0.16 21.87
CA GLN A 592 -4.79 -1.36 22.66
C GLN A 592 -6.27 -1.74 22.67
N TRP A 593 -7.17 -0.76 22.54
CA TRP A 593 -8.61 -1.01 22.39
C TRP A 593 -8.96 -1.52 20.99
N LEU A 594 -8.40 -0.91 19.94
CA LEU A 594 -8.63 -1.31 18.54
C LEU A 594 -8.09 -2.71 18.24
N GLY A 595 -6.96 -3.10 18.84
CA GLY A 595 -6.29 -4.38 18.62
C GLY A 595 -7.23 -5.61 18.70
N PRO A 596 -7.79 -5.95 19.87
CA PRO A 596 -8.64 -7.13 20.03
C PRO A 596 -10.03 -6.98 19.39
N LYS A 597 -10.55 -5.76 19.21
CA LYS A 597 -11.90 -5.53 18.69
C LYS A 597 -11.98 -5.47 17.17
N ILE A 598 -10.91 -4.98 16.52
CA ILE A 598 -10.85 -4.80 15.06
C ILE A 598 -9.65 -5.52 14.46
N HIS A 599 -8.43 -5.17 14.88
CA HIS A 599 -7.23 -5.54 14.13
C HIS A 599 -6.97 -7.06 14.13
N LEU A 600 -6.97 -7.69 15.31
CA LEU A 600 -6.76 -9.13 15.47
C LEU A 600 -7.87 -9.98 14.84
N GLN A 601 -9.05 -9.39 14.61
CA GLN A 601 -10.19 -10.11 14.03
C GLN A 601 -10.04 -10.34 12.53
N GLY A 602 -9.24 -9.53 11.81
CA GLY A 602 -9.08 -9.64 10.36
C GLY A 602 -10.42 -9.88 9.65
N SER A 603 -10.45 -10.82 8.71
CA SER A 603 -11.68 -11.24 8.01
C SER A 603 -12.40 -12.41 8.67
N LYS A 604 -12.33 -12.56 10.00
CA LYS A 604 -13.06 -13.61 10.72
C LYS A 604 -14.57 -13.49 10.53
N MET A 605 -15.07 -12.27 10.66
CA MET A 605 -16.48 -11.86 10.51
C MET A 605 -16.66 -11.08 9.20
N THR A 606 -17.91 -10.87 8.79
CA THR A 606 -18.21 -9.86 7.76
C THR A 606 -17.97 -8.44 8.31
N PRO A 607 -17.84 -7.41 7.45
CA PRO A 607 -17.57 -6.05 7.92
C PRO A 607 -18.62 -5.52 8.89
N ALA A 608 -19.91 -5.69 8.58
CA ALA A 608 -21.01 -5.25 9.43
C ALA A 608 -21.01 -5.97 10.78
N GLU A 609 -20.81 -7.28 10.79
CA GLU A 609 -20.69 -8.07 12.02
C GLU A 609 -19.49 -7.65 12.88
N LEU A 610 -18.35 -7.29 12.25
CA LEU A 610 -17.18 -6.81 12.97
C LEU A 610 -17.45 -5.47 13.68
N ILE A 611 -18.06 -4.52 12.97
CA ILE A 611 -18.44 -3.22 13.54
C ILE A 611 -19.48 -3.40 14.65
N GLU A 612 -20.49 -4.25 14.44
CA GLU A 612 -21.49 -4.55 15.46
C GLU A 612 -20.89 -5.24 16.69
N SER A 613 -19.97 -6.19 16.50
CA SER A 613 -19.25 -6.85 17.59
C SER A 613 -18.40 -5.87 18.39
N ALA A 614 -17.73 -4.92 17.73
CA ALA A 614 -16.87 -3.93 18.39
C ALA A 614 -17.66 -2.84 19.14
N THR A 615 -18.85 -2.47 18.65
CA THR A 615 -19.60 -1.27 19.08
C THR A 615 -20.95 -1.59 19.72
N GLY A 616 -21.41 -2.83 19.67
CA GLY A 616 -22.70 -3.27 20.20
C GLY A 616 -23.93 -2.87 19.36
N SER A 617 -23.75 -2.27 18.18
CA SER A 617 -24.84 -1.90 17.29
C SER A 617 -24.44 -1.96 15.82
N ALA A 618 -25.41 -2.22 14.93
CA ALA A 618 -25.19 -2.21 13.49
C ALA A 618 -24.63 -0.86 12.99
N PRO A 619 -23.94 -0.83 11.83
CA PRO A 619 -23.56 0.39 11.13
C PRO A 619 -24.62 1.48 11.13
N SER A 620 -24.26 2.69 11.57
CA SER A 620 -25.18 3.82 11.68
C SER A 620 -24.50 5.14 11.32
N PRO A 621 -25.22 6.12 10.72
CA PRO A 621 -24.66 7.44 10.45
C PRO A 621 -24.74 8.36 11.67
N GLU A 622 -25.48 7.97 12.73
CA GLU A 622 -25.77 8.84 13.86
C GLU A 622 -24.55 9.22 14.72
N PRO A 623 -23.57 8.32 14.99
CA PRO A 623 -22.33 8.70 15.66
C PRO A 623 -21.56 9.80 14.92
N PHE A 624 -21.49 9.72 13.59
CA PHE A 624 -20.79 10.71 12.76
C PHE A 624 -21.52 12.06 12.69
N LEU A 625 -22.85 12.07 12.82
CA LEU A 625 -23.68 13.27 12.73
C LEU A 625 -23.81 14.04 14.06
N ARG A 626 -23.47 13.42 15.19
CA ARG A 626 -23.38 14.07 16.50
C ARG A 626 -22.09 14.86 16.60
#